data_AF-A0A933MNQ2-F1
#
_entry.id   AF-A0A933MNQ2-F1
#
_cell.length_a   1.000
_cell.length_b   1.000
_cell.length_c   1.000
_cell.angle_alpha   90.00
_cell.angle_beta   90.00
_cell.angle_gamma   90.00
#
_symmetry.space_group_name_H-M   'P 1'
#
loop_
_entity.id
_entity.type
_entity.pdbx_description
1 polymer ?
#
loop_
_entity_poly.entity_id
_entity_poly.type
_entity_poly.pdbx_seq_one_letter_code
_entity_poly.pdbx_strand_id
1 'polypeptide(L)'
;KEAILQSNDFCAARQVPAACHGCAFEVSCTGGCVGRRLLAGDITAPDPYCPIIRQETLSIFARMARGKARVKSGSACTTILSVDGHGRAMP
;
A
#
# COMPACT_ATOMS: atom_id res chain seq x y z
N LYS A 1 -25.75 -0.71 -2.82
CA LYS A 1 -24.38 -0.13 -2.82
C LYS A 1 -23.96 0.22 -1.39
N GLU A 2 -24.75 0.99 -0.65
CA GLU A 2 -24.45 1.37 0.74
C GLU A 2 -24.33 0.18 1.70
N ALA A 3 -25.19 -0.82 1.59
CA ALA A 3 -25.15 -2.02 2.45
C ALA A 3 -23.83 -2.80 2.36
N ILE A 4 -23.12 -2.77 1.22
CA ILE A 4 -21.81 -3.43 1.08
C ILE A 4 -20.76 -2.66 1.87
N LEU A 5 -20.83 -1.33 1.91
CA LEU A 5 -19.86 -0.50 2.64
C LEU A 5 -19.98 -0.67 4.16
N GLN A 6 -21.15 -1.10 4.63
CA GLN A 6 -21.44 -1.36 6.03
C GLN A 6 -21.29 -2.84 6.40
N SER A 7 -20.91 -3.71 5.45
CA SER A 7 -20.75 -5.13 5.75
C SER A 7 -19.53 -5.35 6.63
N ASN A 8 -19.58 -6.39 7.48
CA ASN A 8 -18.47 -6.73 8.36
C ASN A 8 -17.17 -6.95 7.59
N ASP A 9 -17.22 -7.63 6.45
CA ASP A 9 -16.04 -7.89 5.62
C ASP A 9 -15.44 -6.60 5.06
N PHE A 10 -16.28 -5.67 4.61
CA PHE A 10 -15.80 -4.39 4.08
C PHE A 10 -15.23 -3.50 5.18
N CYS A 11 -15.86 -3.47 6.35
CA CYS A 11 -15.36 -2.76 7.52
C CYS A 11 -14.02 -3.36 8.00
N ALA A 12 -13.92 -4.68 8.12
CA ALA A 12 -12.68 -5.37 8.50
C ALA A 12 -11.55 -5.10 7.50
N ALA A 13 -11.84 -5.12 6.20
CA ALA A 13 -10.88 -4.80 5.15
C ALA A 13 -10.31 -3.37 5.25
N ARG A 14 -11.05 -2.42 5.83
CA ARG A 14 -10.62 -1.02 5.96
C ARG A 14 -9.91 -0.71 7.28
N GLN A 15 -9.80 -1.67 8.18
CA GLN A 15 -9.08 -1.47 9.43
C GLN A 15 -7.56 -1.40 9.18
N VAL A 16 -6.94 -0.42 9.82
CA VAL A 16 -5.49 -0.24 9.84
C VAL A 16 -4.92 -1.19 10.91
N PRO A 17 -3.93 -2.04 10.59
CA PRO A 17 -3.20 -2.84 11.57
C PRO A 17 -2.61 -1.98 12.69
N ALA A 18 -2.67 -2.48 13.93
CA ALA A 18 -2.17 -1.73 15.09
C ALA A 18 -0.69 -1.32 14.94
N ALA A 19 0.15 -2.20 14.39
CA ALA A 19 1.57 -1.94 14.16
C ALA A 19 1.84 -0.87 13.08
N CYS A 20 0.82 -0.47 12.30
CA CYS A 20 0.93 0.57 11.28
C CYS A 20 0.55 1.97 11.78
N HIS A 21 -0.02 2.09 12.98
CA HIS A 21 -0.33 3.40 13.56
C HIS A 21 0.93 4.20 13.86
N GLY A 22 0.92 5.48 13.50
CA GLY A 22 2.07 6.39 13.64
C GLY A 22 3.12 6.24 12.53
N CYS A 23 2.91 5.34 11.56
CA CYS A 23 3.75 5.27 10.37
C CYS A 23 3.54 6.51 9.50
N ALA A 24 4.63 7.06 8.93
CA ALA A 24 4.57 8.21 8.01
C ALA A 24 3.63 7.98 6.79
N PHE A 25 3.38 6.72 6.44
CA PHE A 25 2.54 6.33 5.30
C PHE A 25 1.15 5.83 5.71
N GLU A 26 0.73 5.96 6.98
CA GLU A 26 -0.52 5.39 7.49
C GLU A 26 -1.73 5.75 6.63
N VAL A 27 -1.88 7.04 6.27
CA VAL A 27 -3.02 7.56 5.48
C VAL A 27 -3.04 7.01 4.05
N SER A 28 -1.88 6.82 3.42
CA SER A 28 -1.79 6.41 2.02
C SER A 28 -1.67 4.89 1.83
N CYS A 29 -1.11 4.18 2.82
CA CYS A 29 -0.84 2.75 2.78
C CYS A 29 -1.90 1.92 3.54
N THR A 30 -2.38 2.40 4.69
CA THR A 30 -3.42 1.75 5.51
C THR A 30 -3.14 0.29 5.89
N GLY A 31 -1.86 -0.07 6.07
CA GLY A 31 -1.45 -1.44 6.39
C GLY A 31 -1.17 -2.34 5.18
N GLY A 32 -1.17 -1.78 3.97
CA GLY A 32 -0.83 -2.48 2.74
C GLY A 32 -1.99 -3.30 2.16
N CYS A 33 -1.68 -4.34 1.39
CA CYS A 33 -2.69 -5.04 0.61
C CYS A 33 -3.56 -5.96 1.47
N VAL A 34 -4.82 -5.57 1.68
CA VAL A 34 -5.83 -6.38 2.42
C VAL A 34 -5.93 -7.81 1.86
N GLY A 35 -6.03 -7.94 0.53
CA GLY A 35 -6.12 -9.26 -0.11
C GLY A 35 -4.90 -10.14 0.21
N ARG A 36 -3.71 -9.55 0.29
CA ARG A 36 -2.50 -10.29 0.66
C ARG A 36 -2.49 -10.69 2.13
N ARG A 37 -2.91 -9.79 3.03
CA ARG A 37 -3.07 -10.07 4.45
C ARG A 37 -4.04 -11.24 4.68
N LEU A 38 -5.17 -11.23 3.98
CA LEU A 38 -6.15 -12.32 4.01
C LEU A 38 -5.56 -13.64 3.49
N LEU A 39 -4.85 -13.61 2.36
CA LEU A 39 -4.17 -14.79 1.81
C LEU A 39 -3.05 -15.32 2.71
N ALA A 40 -2.44 -14.45 3.53
CA ALA A 40 -1.46 -14.83 4.55
C ALA A 40 -2.11 -15.38 5.83
N GLY A 41 -3.45 -15.37 5.92
CA GLY A 41 -4.21 -15.93 7.04
C GLY A 41 -4.47 -14.95 8.19
N ASP A 42 -3.99 -13.71 8.11
CA ASP A 42 -4.21 -12.71 9.15
C ASP A 42 -4.46 -11.33 8.52
N ILE A 43 -5.73 -10.94 8.47
CA ILE A 43 -6.15 -9.62 7.98
C ILE A 43 -5.72 -8.47 8.90
N THR A 44 -5.45 -8.75 10.18
CA THR A 44 -5.12 -7.75 11.20
C THR A 44 -3.62 -7.44 11.28
N ALA A 45 -2.78 -8.35 10.81
CA ALA A 45 -1.34 -8.13 10.66
C ALA A 45 -1.03 -7.13 9.54
N PRO A 46 0.11 -6.41 9.58
CA PRO A 46 0.61 -5.65 8.43
C PRO A 46 0.83 -6.52 7.19
N ASP A 47 0.85 -5.91 5.99
CA ASP A 47 1.29 -6.60 4.78
C ASP A 47 2.69 -7.22 4.98
N PRO A 48 2.89 -8.53 4.72
CA PRO A 48 4.16 -9.22 4.96
C PRO A 48 5.34 -8.70 4.13
N TYR A 49 5.07 -7.85 3.12
CA TYR A 49 6.07 -7.17 2.31
C TYR A 49 6.28 -5.69 2.69
N CYS A 50 5.74 -5.23 3.83
CA CYS A 50 6.00 -3.89 4.32
C CYS A 50 7.50 -3.69 4.64
N PRO A 51 8.24 -2.81 3.92
CA PRO A 51 9.66 -2.62 4.18
C PRO A 51 9.92 -1.95 5.54
N ILE A 52 8.99 -1.13 6.04
CA ILE A 52 9.15 -0.43 7.32
C ILE A 52 9.13 -1.41 8.49
N ILE A 53 8.16 -2.32 8.54
CA ILE A 53 8.09 -3.36 9.58
C ILE A 53 9.26 -4.33 9.48
N ARG A 54 9.71 -4.62 8.25
CA ARG A 54 10.88 -5.46 7.99
C ARG A 54 12.21 -4.74 8.22
N GLN A 55 12.19 -3.44 8.51
CA GLN A 55 13.37 -2.59 8.64
C GLN A 55 14.30 -2.65 7.42
N GLU A 56 13.70 -2.75 6.23
CA GLU A 56 14.39 -2.85 4.95
C GLU A 56 14.41 -1.51 4.24
N THR A 57 15.54 -1.19 3.62
CA THR A 57 15.64 -0.06 2.69
C THR A 57 15.59 -0.58 1.25
N LEU A 58 14.59 -0.14 0.50
CA LEU A 58 14.44 -0.52 -0.91
C LEU A 58 15.22 0.44 -1.81
N SER A 59 16.28 -0.05 -2.46
CA SER A 59 16.96 0.69 -3.52
C SER A 59 16.30 0.39 -4.86
N ILE A 60 15.50 1.33 -5.36
CA ILE A 60 14.84 1.19 -6.66
C ILE A 60 15.61 1.98 -7.71
N PHE A 61 16.12 1.30 -8.73
CA PHE A 61 16.65 1.91 -9.93
C PHE A 61 15.53 2.03 -10.96
N ALA A 62 14.98 3.23 -11.11
CA ALA A 62 13.91 3.50 -12.07
C ALA A 62 14.44 4.32 -13.25
N ARG A 63 13.97 4.00 -14.45
CA ARG A 63 14.08 4.88 -15.61
C ARG A 63 12.69 5.38 -15.97
N MET A 64 12.52 6.70 -15.96
CA MET A 64 11.26 7.32 -16.36
C MET A 64 10.94 6.93 -17.81
N ALA A 65 9.78 6.30 -17.99
CA ALA A 65 9.23 6.00 -19.31
C ALA A 65 8.39 7.18 -19.81
N ARG A 66 8.20 7.29 -21.13
CA ARG A 66 7.25 8.27 -21.69
C ARG A 66 5.86 8.01 -21.09
N GLY A 67 5.26 9.07 -20.53
CA GLY A 67 3.94 8.99 -19.90
C GLY A 67 2.88 8.54 -20.91
N LYS A 68 2.17 7.45 -20.58
CA LYS A 68 0.94 7.03 -21.24
C LYS A 68 -0.11 6.83 -20.16
N ALA A 69 -1.33 7.26 -20.42
CA ALA A 69 -2.45 7.02 -19.51
C ALA A 69 -2.54 5.52 -19.18
N ARG A 70 -2.48 5.16 -17.90
CA ARG A 70 -2.66 3.77 -17.48
C ARG A 70 -4.10 3.56 -17.06
N VAL A 71 -4.67 2.47 -17.55
CA VAL A 71 -6.09 2.10 -17.36
C VAL A 71 -6.52 2.04 -15.89
N LYS A 72 -5.56 1.89 -14.96
CA LYS A 72 -5.84 1.75 -13.52
C LYS A 72 -5.12 2.78 -12.64
N SER A 73 -4.63 3.87 -13.23
CA SER A 73 -4.14 5.02 -12.47
C SER A 73 -5.29 5.57 -11.62
N GLY A 74 -5.36 5.19 -10.35
CA GLY A 74 -6.42 5.60 -9.41
C GLY A 74 -7.43 4.52 -9.02
N SER A 75 -7.35 3.29 -9.57
CA SER A 75 -8.29 2.21 -9.23
C SER A 75 -7.64 0.86 -8.92
N ALA A 76 -6.39 0.62 -9.34
CA ALA A 76 -5.60 -0.50 -8.84
C ALA A 76 -4.80 -0.09 -7.60
N CYS A 77 -4.42 -1.08 -6.78
CA CYS A 77 -3.35 -0.95 -5.78
C CYS A 77 -2.05 -0.55 -6.48
N THR A 78 -1.89 0.75 -6.73
CA THR A 78 -0.79 1.32 -7.48
C THR A 78 0.12 1.95 -6.45
N THR A 79 1.34 1.43 -6.30
CA THR A 79 2.36 2.10 -5.50
C THR A 79 2.84 3.31 -6.30
N ILE A 80 2.50 4.51 -5.83
CA ILE A 80 3.08 5.75 -6.36
C ILE A 80 4.40 5.97 -5.64
N LEU A 81 5.49 5.92 -6.39
CA LEU A 81 6.83 6.20 -5.89
C LEU A 81 7.21 7.62 -6.33
N SER A 82 7.63 8.44 -5.39
CA SER A 82 8.31 9.70 -5.68
C SER A 82 9.79 9.39 -5.91
N VAL A 83 10.33 9.80 -7.07
CA VAL A 83 11.77 9.73 -7.35
C VAL A 83 12.32 11.14 -7.48
N ASP A 84 13.56 11.36 -7.04
CA ASP A 84 14.27 12.61 -7.31
C ASP A 84 14.56 12.75 -8.82
N GLY A 85 15.01 13.94 -9.25
CA GLY A 85 15.36 14.22 -10.66
C GLY A 85 16.48 13.32 -11.22
N HIS A 86 17.09 12.48 -10.39
CA HIS A 86 18.12 11.49 -10.74
C HIS A 86 17.61 10.05 -10.72
N GLY A 87 16.32 9.82 -10.50
CA GLY A 87 15.68 8.50 -10.53
C GLY A 87 15.86 7.66 -9.27
N ARG A 88 16.29 8.25 -8.15
CA ARG A 88 16.36 7.57 -6.84
C ARG A 88 15.04 7.76 -6.12
N ALA A 89 14.52 6.70 -5.50
CA ALA A 89 13.33 6.79 -4.66
C ALA A 89 13.60 7.74 -3.47
N MET A 90 12.70 8.71 -3.25
CA MET A 90 12.73 9.56 -2.06
C MET A 90 12.13 8.80 -0.87
N PRO A 91 12.59 9.05 0.36
CA PRO A 91 12.01 8.46 1.56
C PRO A 91 10.56 8.88 1.75
#